data_AF-A0A1L5L5G5-F1
#
_entry.id   AF-A0A1L5L5G5-F1
#
_cell.length_a   1.000
_cell.length_b   1.000
_cell.length_c   1.000
_cell.angle_alpha   90.00
_cell.angle_beta   90.00
_cell.angle_gamma   90.00
#
_symmetry.space_group_name_H-M   'P 1'
#
loop_
_entity.id
_entity.type
_entity.pdbx_description
1 polymer ?
#
loop_
_entity_poly.entity_id
_entity_poly.type
_entity_poly.pdbx_seq_one_letter_code
_entity_poly.pdbx_strand_id
1 'polypeptide(L)' 'TAVKAFKAVDGAGLSRVDTFVTPDGEVMVNEINTMPGFTPISMYPKAWEATGIGYTELITKLIDGVLR' A
#
# COMPACT_ATOMS: atom_id res chain seq x y z
N THR A 1 8.04 6.12 -6.78
CA THR A 1 8.10 4.77 -7.40
C THR A 1 6.81 3.99 -7.19
N ALA A 2 6.36 3.73 -5.96
CA ALA A 2 5.17 2.93 -5.66
C ALA A 2 3.89 3.31 -6.45
N VAL A 3 3.50 4.59 -6.47
CA VAL A 3 2.31 5.05 -7.22
C VAL A 3 2.43 4.79 -8.74
N LYS A 4 3.64 4.91 -9.31
CA LYS A 4 3.87 4.62 -10.73
C LYS A 4 3.69 3.13 -11.02
N ALA A 5 4.23 2.27 -10.15
CA ALA A 5 4.10 0.82 -10.26
C ALA A 5 2.63 0.38 -10.17
N PHE A 6 1.88 0.90 -9.18
CA PHE A 6 0.45 0.61 -9.01
C PHE A 6 -0.37 1.00 -10.25
N LYS A 7 -0.13 2.19 -10.82
CA LYS A 7 -0.82 2.64 -12.04
C LYS A 7 -0.44 1.83 -13.28
N ALA A 8 0.81 1.38 -13.36
CA ALA A 8 1.29 0.61 -14.51
C ALA A 8 0.61 -0.77 -14.65
N VAL A 9 0.06 -1.30 -13.55
CA VAL A 9 -0.68 -2.57 -13.52
C VAL A 9 -2.20 -2.39 -13.44
N ASP A 10 -2.69 -1.18 -13.72
CA ASP A 10 -4.11 -0.82 -13.60
C ASP A 10 -4.69 -1.15 -12.20
N GLY A 11 -3.88 -0.88 -11.17
CA GLY A 11 -4.25 -1.14 -9.79
C GLY A 11 -5.43 -0.27 -9.34
N ALA A 12 -6.35 -0.87 -8.58
CA ALA A 12 -7.49 -0.21 -7.97
C ALA A 12 -7.60 -0.54 -6.47
N GLY A 13 -8.18 0.36 -5.69
CA GLY A 13 -8.36 0.19 -4.25
C GLY A 13 -7.05 0.27 -3.47
N LEU A 14 -6.42 -0.88 -3.23
CA LEU A 14 -5.23 -0.98 -2.39
C LEU A 14 -4.10 -1.81 -3.01
N SER A 15 -2.88 -1.49 -2.60
CA SER A 15 -1.73 -2.39 -2.74
C SER A 15 -0.65 -2.04 -1.71
N ARG A 16 0.19 -3.01 -1.39
CA ARG A 16 1.53 -2.76 -0.82
C ARG A 16 2.54 -2.93 -1.94
N VAL A 17 3.37 -1.91 -2.18
CA VAL A 17 4.45 -2.00 -3.16
C VAL A 17 5.77 -2.15 -2.42
N ASP A 18 6.38 -3.33 -2.55
CA ASP A 18 7.65 -3.64 -1.93
C ASP A 18 8.79 -3.24 -2.86
N THR A 19 9.86 -2.71 -2.30
CA THR A 19 11.00 -2.20 -3.06
C THR A 19 12.32 -2.63 -2.47
N PHE A 20 13.32 -2.80 -3.32
CA PHE A 20 14.72 -2.77 -2.92
C PHE A 20 15.26 -1.34 -3.05
N VAL A 21 16.11 -0.94 -2.11
CA VAL A 21 16.87 0.31 -2.18
C VAL A 21 18.35 -0.05 -2.27
N THR A 22 18.99 0.34 -3.37
CA THR A 22 20.41 0.08 -3.59
C THR A 22 21.28 1.02 -2.73
N PRO A 23 22.58 0.74 -2.53
CA PRO A 23 23.46 1.60 -1.74
C PRO A 23 23.60 3.03 -2.27
N ASP A 24 23.42 3.24 -3.57
CA ASP A 24 23.42 4.54 -4.24
C ASP A 24 22.03 5.22 -4.25
N GLY A 25 21.03 4.59 -3.64
CA GLY A 25 19.69 5.17 -3.43
C GLY A 25 18.71 4.92 -4.58
N GLU A 26 19.05 4.06 -5.55
CA GLU A 26 18.10 3.62 -6.57
C GLU A 26 17.01 2.76 -5.93
N VAL A 27 15.75 2.98 -6.33
CA VAL A 27 14.59 2.25 -5.83
C VAL A 27 14.04 1.35 -6.91
N MET A 28 14.20 0.03 -6.73
CA MET A 28 13.71 -1.00 -7.63
C MET A 28 12.44 -1.64 -7.06
N VAL A 29 11.41 -1.83 -7.90
CA VAL A 29 10.17 -2.52 -7.48
C VAL A 29 10.45 -4.01 -7.36
N ASN A 30 10.09 -4.61 -6.23
CA ASN A 30 10.17 -6.04 -5.98
C ASN A 30 8.82 -6.73 -6.25
N GLU A 31 7.77 -6.29 -5.56
CA GLU A 31 6.44 -6.88 -5.62
C GLU A 31 5.36 -5.79 -5.58
N ILE A 32 4.28 -5.97 -6.35
CA ILE A 32 3.03 -5.25 -6.16
C ILE A 32 2.04 -6.23 -5.55
N ASN A 33 1.84 -6.14 -4.24
CA ASN A 33 0.92 -7.01 -3.51
C ASN A 33 -0.47 -6.37 -3.49
N THR A 34 -1.40 -6.93 -4.26
CA THR A 34 -2.77 -6.42 -4.42
C THR A 34 -3.73 -6.85 -3.30
N MET A 35 -3.32 -7.78 -2.43
CA MET A 35 -4.09 -8.26 -1.28
C MET A 35 -3.19 -8.36 -0.04
N PRO A 36 -2.72 -7.23 0.50
CA PRO A 36 -1.85 -7.24 1.66
C PRO A 36 -2.60 -7.70 2.92
N GLY A 37 -1.86 -8.22 3.89
CA GLY A 37 -2.43 -8.63 5.17
C GLY A 37 -3.07 -7.47 5.95
N PHE A 38 -4.13 -7.78 6.69
CA PHE A 38 -4.87 -6.86 7.57
C PHE A 38 -4.83 -7.28 9.05
N THR A 39 -3.93 -8.17 9.44
CA THR A 39 -3.74 -8.47 10.87
C THR A 39 -3.14 -7.25 11.59
N PRO A 40 -3.26 -7.14 12.92
CA PRO A 40 -2.73 -5.99 13.68
C PRO A 40 -1.22 -5.74 13.51
N ILE A 41 -0.47 -6.75 13.08
CA ILE A 41 0.98 -6.68 12.84
C ILE A 41 1.35 -6.59 11.34
N SER A 42 0.35 -6.55 10.45
CA SER A 42 0.59 -6.48 9.01
C SER A 42 1.14 -5.12 8.61
N MET A 43 2.06 -5.10 7.64
CA MET A 43 2.74 -3.88 7.21
C MET A 43 1.82 -2.85 6.56
N TYR A 44 0.76 -3.26 5.85
CA TYR A 44 -0.12 -2.33 5.17
C TYR A 44 -0.88 -1.43 6.16
N PRO A 45 -1.62 -1.95 7.16
CA PRO A 45 -2.21 -1.11 8.20
C PRO A 45 -1.19 -0.30 9.00
N LYS A 46 -0.01 -0.86 9.30
CA LYS A 46 1.05 -0.15 10.04
C LYS A 46 1.62 1.04 9.28
N ALA A 47 1.77 0.93 7.96
CA ALA A 47 2.21 2.03 7.12
C ALA A 47 1.19 3.17 7.11
N TRP A 48 -0.11 2.86 7.05
CA TRP A 48 -1.18 3.88 7.16
C TRP A 48 -1.25 4.51 8.56
N GLU A 49 -1.10 3.71 9.62
CA GLU A 49 -1.06 4.21 11.00
C GLU A 49 0.07 5.23 11.20
N ALA A 50 1.24 5.00 10.61
CA ALA A 50 2.35 5.95 10.64
C ALA A 50 2.05 7.29 9.92
N THR A 51 1.01 7.34 9.08
CA THR A 51 0.52 8.58 8.45
C THR A 51 -0.59 9.28 9.26
N GLY A 52 -0.99 8.70 10.40
CA GLY A 52 -2.06 9.19 11.26
C GLY A 52 -3.44 8.59 10.98
N ILE A 53 -3.56 7.67 10.01
CA ILE A 53 -4.82 6.99 9.67
C ILE A 53 -4.91 5.67 10.43
N GLY A 54 -5.82 5.62 11.40
CA GLY A 54 -6.06 4.42 12.22
C GLY A 54 -6.71 3.29 11.44
N TYR A 55 -6.66 2.07 11.99
CA TYR A 55 -7.15 0.84 11.35
C TYR A 55 -8.63 0.93 10.91
N THR A 56 -9.52 1.39 11.79
CA THR A 56 -10.94 1.56 11.48
C THR A 56 -11.14 2.57 10.36
N GLU A 57 -10.45 3.72 10.41
CA GLU A 57 -10.55 4.75 9.39
C GLU A 57 -10.05 4.24 8.03
N LEU A 58 -8.95 3.47 8.01
CA LEU A 58 -8.44 2.83 6.79
C LEU A 58 -9.48 1.92 6.15
N ILE A 59 -10.12 1.04 6.94
CA ILE A 59 -11.18 0.15 6.44
C ILE A 59 -12.35 0.97 5.90
N THR A 60 -12.79 2.00 6.62
CA THR A 60 -13.87 2.89 6.17
C THR A 60 -13.53 3.54 4.83
N LYS A 61 -12.31 4.09 4.66
CA LYS A 61 -11.88 4.70 3.39
C LYS A 61 -11.88 3.71 2.23
N LEU A 62 -11.48 2.45 2.46
CA LEU A 62 -11.47 1.42 1.41
C LEU A 62 -12.88 1.02 0.99
N ILE A 63 -13.82 0.90 1.95
CA ILE A 63 -15.24 0.64 1.66
C ILE A 63 -15.84 1.81 0.90
N ASP A 64 -15.65 3.04 1.38
CA ASP A 64 -16.19 4.24 0.73
C ASP A 64 -15.62 4.43 -0.68
N GLY A 65 -14.37 4.02 -0.90
CA GLY A 65 -13.70 4.12 -2.19
C GLY A 65 -14.24 3.20 -3.28
N VAL A 66 -14.91 2.09 -2.93
CA VAL A 66 -15.53 1.17 -3.91
C VAL A 66 -17.03 1.44 -4.13
N LEU A 67 -17.65 2.24 -3.26
CA LEU A 67 -19.07 2.63 -3.37
C LEU A 67 -19.29 3.86 -4.27
N ARG A 68 -18.22 4.46 -4.78
CA ARG A 68 -18.22 5.63 -5.67
C ARG A 68 -17.80 5.22 -7.07
#